data_AF-A0A0D0SDV0-F1
#
_entry.id   AF-A0A0D0SDV0-F1
#
_cell.length_a   1.000
_cell.length_b   1.000
_cell.length_c   1.000
_cell.angle_alpha   90.00
_cell.angle_beta   90.00
_cell.angle_gamma   90.00
#
_symmetry.space_group_name_H-M   'P 1'
#
loop_
_entity.id
_entity.type
_entity.pdbx_description
1 polymer ?
#
loop_
_entity_poly.entity_id
_entity_poly.type
_entity_poly.pdbx_seq_one_letter_code
_entity_poly.pdbx_strand_id
1 'polypeptide(L)'
;MSNRYDTEGMKSGASQIESELRNFDSARKEIDRIIETMGANYFRDQLSGQFIRLYRNEAKPAAEDLYKTISNFASLLRECSKRYSDTIDNGNSFLLW
;
A
#
# COMPACT_ATOMS: atom_id res chain seq x y z
N MET A 1 24.61 -23.65 -6.29
CA MET A 1 24.47 -22.29 -6.87
C MET A 1 23.49 -21.53 -5.98
N SER A 2 23.89 -20.42 -5.36
CA SER A 2 22.90 -19.57 -4.66
C SER A 2 22.07 -18.86 -5.72
N ASN A 3 20.76 -18.79 -5.51
CA ASN A 3 19.88 -18.05 -6.39
C ASN A 3 20.34 -16.58 -6.39
N ARG A 4 20.77 -16.04 -7.55
CA ARG A 4 21.27 -14.65 -7.66
C ARG A 4 20.13 -13.64 -7.41
N TYR A 5 18.88 -14.11 -7.51
CA TYR A 5 17.66 -13.38 -7.24
C TYR A 5 17.01 -13.93 -5.96
N ASP A 6 16.74 -13.05 -5.00
CA ASP A 6 16.04 -13.39 -3.76
C ASP A 6 14.51 -13.44 -4.00
N THR A 7 14.06 -14.45 -4.73
CA THR A 7 12.65 -14.62 -5.10
C THR A 7 11.75 -14.82 -3.89
N GLU A 8 12.25 -15.47 -2.84
CA GLU A 8 11.53 -15.68 -1.59
C GLU A 8 11.48 -14.41 -0.73
N GLY A 9 12.56 -13.63 -0.69
CA GLY A 9 12.56 -12.28 -0.12
C GLY A 9 11.55 -11.35 -0.79
N MET A 10 11.43 -11.40 -2.12
CA MET A 10 10.40 -10.62 -2.85
C MET A 10 8.97 -11.06 -2.52
N LYS A 11 8.69 -12.37 -2.46
CA LYS A 11 7.35 -12.89 -2.09
C LYS A 11 6.97 -12.54 -0.66
N SER A 12 7.89 -12.78 0.27
CA SER A 12 7.68 -12.50 1.69
C SER A 12 7.53 -10.99 1.93
N GLY A 13 8.38 -10.17 1.32
CA GLY A 13 8.27 -8.70 1.38
C GLY A 13 6.94 -8.18 0.84
N ALA A 14 6.50 -8.66 -0.33
CA ALA A 14 5.19 -8.29 -0.87
C ALA A 14 4.04 -8.66 0.08
N SER A 15 4.09 -9.87 0.66
CA SER A 15 3.07 -10.35 1.60
C SER A 15 3.03 -9.55 2.90
N GLN A 16 4.20 -9.14 3.41
CA GLN A 16 4.32 -8.27 4.58
C GLN A 16 3.73 -6.89 4.30
N ILE A 17 4.09 -6.28 3.17
CA ILE A 17 3.56 -4.97 2.75
C ILE A 17 2.03 -5.02 2.61
N GLU A 18 1.48 -6.04 1.97
CA GLU A 18 0.04 -6.23 1.86
C GLU A 18 -0.65 -6.38 3.23
N SER A 19 0.03 -6.99 4.21
CA SER A 19 -0.49 -7.07 5.57
C SER A 19 -0.54 -5.71 6.25
N GLU A 20 0.53 -4.91 6.12
CA GLU A 20 0.55 -3.56 6.65
C GLU A 20 -0.44 -2.64 5.95
N LEU A 21 -0.68 -2.83 4.65
CA LEU A 21 -1.70 -2.10 3.91
C LEU A 21 -3.11 -2.37 4.43
N ARG A 22 -3.41 -3.59 4.89
CA ARG A 22 -4.71 -3.90 5.54
C ARG A 22 -4.87 -3.14 6.86
N ASN A 23 -3.79 -3.05 7.65
CA ASN A 23 -3.78 -2.28 8.89
C ASN A 23 -3.99 -0.78 8.60
N PHE A 24 -3.27 -0.26 7.60
CA PHE A 24 -3.38 1.13 7.16
C PHE A 24 -4.79 1.47 6.66
N ASP A 25 -5.40 0.65 5.81
CA ASP A 25 -6.76 0.89 5.32
C ASP A 25 -7.79 0.89 6.45
N SER A 26 -7.59 0.02 7.45
CA SER A 26 -8.44 -0.02 8.65
C SER A 26 -8.31 1.27 9.47
N ALA A 27 -7.08 1.74 9.69
CA ALA A 27 -6.82 3.00 10.38
C ALA A 27 -7.41 4.20 9.62
N ARG A 28 -7.28 4.24 8.29
CA ARG A 28 -7.86 5.28 7.43
C ARG A 28 -9.39 5.34 7.55
N LYS A 29 -10.05 4.18 7.54
CA LYS A 29 -11.51 4.07 7.72
C LYS A 29 -11.95 4.53 9.12
N GLU A 30 -11.14 4.27 10.15
CA GLU A 30 -11.42 4.76 11.49
C GLU A 30 -11.32 6.29 11.57
N ILE A 31 -10.30 6.88 10.95
CA ILE A 31 -10.18 8.34 10.86
C ILE A 31 -11.37 8.94 10.10
N ASP A 32 -11.78 8.35 8.97
CA ASP A 32 -12.98 8.76 8.23
C ASP A 32 -14.21 8.81 9.14
N ARG A 33 -14.44 7.74 9.93
CA ARG A 33 -15.55 7.65 10.89
C ARG A 33 -15.46 8.72 11.99
N ILE A 34 -14.27 8.99 12.51
CA ILE A 34 -14.05 10.04 13.51
C ILE A 34 -14.40 11.41 12.92
N ILE A 35 -13.94 11.71 11.69
CA ILE A 35 -14.21 12.99 11.03
C ILE A 35 -15.71 13.16 10.73
N GLU A 36 -16.40 12.10 10.30
CA GLU A 36 -17.85 12.11 10.11
C GLU A 36 -18.59 12.37 11.43
N THR A 37 -18.17 11.70 12.50
CA THR A 37 -18.74 11.89 13.85
C THR A 37 -18.52 13.31 14.36
N MET A 38 -17.32 13.85 14.15
CA MET A 38 -16.96 15.25 14.45
C MET A 38 -17.91 16.21 13.71
N GLY A 39 -18.06 16.04 12.40
CA GLY A 39 -18.93 16.88 11.57
C GLY A 39 -20.42 16.78 11.90
N ALA A 40 -20.88 15.62 12.38
CA ALA A 40 -22.29 15.43 12.75
C ALA A 40 -22.64 15.99 14.14
N ASN A 41 -21.76 15.81 15.14
CA ASN A 41 -22.13 15.95 16.55
C ASN A 41 -21.54 17.17 17.26
N TYR A 42 -20.35 17.63 16.87
CA TYR A 42 -19.58 18.55 17.71
C TYR A 42 -19.40 19.94 17.09
N PHE A 43 -19.62 20.07 15.78
CA PHE A 43 -18.96 21.12 15.03
C PHE A 43 -19.86 21.68 13.92
N ARG A 44 -20.48 22.84 14.19
CA ARG A 44 -21.26 23.64 13.22
C ARG A 44 -20.64 25.01 12.92
N ASP A 45 -19.44 25.27 13.43
CA ASP A 45 -18.75 26.55 13.24
C ASP A 45 -17.85 26.55 11.99
N GLN A 46 -17.39 27.73 11.60
CA GLN A 46 -16.59 27.92 10.40
C GLN A 46 -15.23 27.22 10.46
N LEU A 47 -14.62 27.13 11.65
CA LEU A 47 -13.29 26.55 11.84
C LEU A 47 -13.30 25.03 11.65
N SER A 48 -14.29 24.37 12.22
CA SER A 48 -14.47 22.93 12.04
C SER A 48 -14.88 22.56 10.61
N GLY A 49 -15.70 23.38 9.95
CA GLY A 49 -15.97 23.25 8.52
C GLY A 49 -14.70 23.35 7.66
N GLN A 50 -13.78 24.25 8.01
CA GLN A 50 -12.46 24.35 7.35
C GLN A 50 -11.61 23.10 7.58
N PHE A 51 -11.55 22.61 8.83
CA PHE A 51 -10.80 21.38 9.15
C PHE A 51 -11.33 20.16 8.39
N ILE A 52 -12.65 19.94 8.37
CA ILE A 52 -13.27 18.83 7.63
C ILE A 52 -12.97 18.96 6.14
N ARG A 53 -12.99 20.19 5.59
CA ARG A 53 -12.64 20.44 4.20
C ARG A 53 -11.16 20.12 3.90
N LEU A 54 -10.24 20.55 4.76
CA LEU A 54 -8.82 20.20 4.64
C LEU A 54 -8.61 18.69 4.67
N TYR A 55 -9.25 17.99 5.60
CA TYR A 55 -9.20 16.53 5.66
C TYR A 55 -9.69 15.88 4.36
N ARG A 56 -10.87 16.28 3.87
CA ARG A 56 -11.48 15.69 2.67
C ARG A 56 -10.72 15.99 1.40
N ASN A 57 -10.11 17.16 1.28
CA ASN A 57 -9.48 17.61 0.04
C ASN A 57 -7.97 17.34 -0.01
N GLU A 58 -7.32 17.15 1.14
CA GLU A 58 -5.86 17.01 1.19
C GLU A 58 -5.46 15.70 1.86
N ALA A 59 -5.79 15.52 3.14
CA ALA A 59 -5.30 14.38 3.93
C ALA A 59 -5.83 13.03 3.42
N LYS A 60 -7.14 12.94 3.14
CA LYS A 60 -7.77 11.71 2.66
C LYS A 60 -7.26 11.29 1.27
N PRO A 61 -7.25 12.16 0.25
CA PRO A 61 -6.67 11.83 -1.05
C PRO A 61 -5.18 11.44 -0.96
N ALA A 62 -4.38 12.17 -0.16
CA ALA A 62 -2.97 11.84 0.01
C ALA A 62 -2.75 10.44 0.63
N ALA A 63 -3.59 10.05 1.60
CA ALA A 63 -3.56 8.71 2.17
C ALA A 63 -3.96 7.63 1.15
N GLU A 64 -4.94 7.91 0.28
CA GLU A 64 -5.33 7.00 -0.79
C GLU A 64 -4.24 6.83 -1.86
N ASP A 65 -3.54 7.90 -2.21
CA ASP A 65 -2.43 7.86 -3.16
C ASP A 65 -1.21 7.14 -2.58
N LEU A 66 -0.94 7.32 -1.28
CA LEU A 66 0.08 6.54 -0.57
C LEU A 66 -0.24 5.04 -0.57
N TYR A 67 -1.49 4.68 -0.25
CA TYR A 67 -1.96 3.29 -0.31
C TYR A 67 -1.73 2.68 -1.69
N LYS A 68 -2.15 3.38 -2.77
CA LYS A 68 -1.96 2.92 -4.15
C LYS A 68 -0.49 2.75 -4.51
N THR A 69 0.36 3.71 -4.13
CA THR A 69 1.79 3.68 -4.43
C THR A 69 2.46 2.46 -3.79
N ILE A 70 2.18 2.22 -2.51
CA ILE A 70 2.74 1.08 -1.79
C ILE A 70 2.15 -0.25 -2.31
N SER A 71 0.85 -0.30 -2.64
CA SER A 71 0.22 -1.48 -3.25
C SER A 71 0.85 -1.83 -4.59
N ASN A 72 1.12 -0.83 -5.44
CA ASN A 72 1.79 -1.03 -6.72
C ASN A 72 3.20 -1.60 -6.54
N PHE A 73 3.93 -1.13 -5.52
CA PHE A 73 5.25 -1.68 -5.20
C PHE A 73 5.17 -3.16 -4.77
N ALA A 74 4.19 -3.54 -3.95
CA ALA A 74 3.96 -4.95 -3.61
C ALA A 74 3.63 -5.81 -4.85
N SER A 75 2.82 -5.28 -5.77
CA SER A 75 2.52 -5.95 -7.05
C SER A 75 3.78 -6.13 -7.91
N LEU A 76 4.63 -5.10 -8.01
CA LEU A 76 5.91 -5.19 -8.73
C LEU A 76 6.84 -6.24 -8.12
N LEU A 77 6.91 -6.34 -6.79
CA LEU A 77 7.68 -7.40 -6.13
C LEU A 77 7.18 -8.82 -6.50
N ARG A 78 5.85 -9.01 -6.57
CA ARG A 78 5.26 -10.29 -7.01
C ARG A 78 5.58 -10.59 -8.47
N GLU A 79 5.46 -9.60 -9.34
CA GLU A 79 5.79 -9.74 -10.77
C GLU A 79 7.25 -10.09 -10.98
N CYS A 80 8.17 -9.39 -10.29
CA CYS A 80 9.61 -9.70 -10.32
C CYS A 80 9.87 -11.12 -9.83
N SER A 81 9.31 -11.50 -8.67
CA SER A 81 9.51 -12.84 -8.12
C SER A 81 9.04 -13.94 -9.09
N LYS A 82 7.86 -13.75 -9.69
CA LYS A 82 7.32 -14.68 -10.69
C LYS A 82 8.24 -14.78 -11.91
N ARG A 83 8.65 -13.64 -12.48
CA ARG A 83 9.52 -13.61 -13.66
C ARG A 83 10.84 -14.32 -13.42
N TYR A 84 11.44 -14.13 -12.25
CA TYR A 84 12.69 -14.80 -11.89
C TYR A 84 12.50 -16.30 -11.62
N SER A 85 11.42 -16.70 -10.93
CA SER A 85 11.07 -18.11 -10.74
C SER A 85 10.89 -18.81 -12.09
N ASP A 86 10.09 -18.24 -13.00
CA ASP A 86 9.84 -18.80 -14.32
C ASP A 86 11.14 -18.92 -15.14
N THR A 87 12.08 -17.98 -14.97
CA THR A 87 13.39 -18.03 -15.65
C THR A 87 14.28 -19.16 -15.11
N ILE A 88 14.24 -19.40 -13.80
CA ILE A 88 14.96 -20.50 -13.13
C ILE A 88 14.36 -21.85 -13.54
N ASP A 89 13.04 -21.96 -13.50
CA ASP A 89 12.30 -23.20 -13.75
C ASP A 89 12.38 -23.65 -15.22
N ASN A 90 12.42 -22.71 -16.17
CA ASN A 90 12.50 -23.01 -17.60
C ASN A 90 13.93 -23.28 -18.11
N GLY A 91 14.93 -23.41 -17.23
CA GLY A 91 16.30 -23.81 -17.62
C GLY A 91 17.04 -22.81 -18.53
N ASN A 92 16.51 -21.59 -18.71
CA ASN A 92 17.14 -20.51 -19.46
C ASN A 92 18.29 -19.90 -18.64
N SER A 93 19.34 -20.71 -18.48
CA SER A 93 20.63 -20.41 -17.86
C SER A 93 21.45 -19.33 -18.58
N PHE A 94 20.93 -18.77 -19.69
CA PHE A 94 21.62 -17.79 -20.52
C PHE A 94 21.66 -16.35 -19.97
N LEU A 95 21.00 -16.07 -18.84
CA LEU A 95 21.04 -14.77 -18.16
C LEU A 95 21.76 -14.82 -16.79
N LEU A 96 22.55 -15.86 -16.54
CA LEU A 96 23.43 -15.98 -15.36
C LEU A 96 24.83 -15.39 -15.57
N TRP A 97 25.07 -14.67 -16.67
CA TRP A 97 26.31 -13.91 -16.89
C TRP A 97 26.17 -12.50 -16.32
#